data_AF-A0A1C6P3Z1-F1
#
_entry.id   AF-A0A1C6P3Z1-F1
#
_cell.length_a   1.000
_cell.length_b   1.000
_cell.length_c   1.000
_cell.angle_alpha   90.00
_cell.angle_beta   90.00
_cell.angle_gamma   90.00
#
_symmetry.space_group_name_H-M   'P 1'
#
loop_
_entity.id
_entity.type
_entity.pdbx_description
1 polymer ?
#
loop_
_entity_poly.entity_id
_entity_poly.type
_entity_poly.pdbx_seq_one_letter_code
_entity_poly.pdbx_strand_id
1 'polypeptide(L)'
;MNDITPASLHARFPYMFPLEGEARRRAYTFFRGWLPALVQAREDIDARLGADKRGFHWTRMREKFGSPSFAYQMVGKARVAINIHRPTEVHRHECEPAQGHDPVALAINEIVLRLELRLRCRCIVCGAPAEINNDRGPWASLCPEHRADTFDEGHKDWKGSIWMSASDWGWPNKEEERK
;
A
#
# COMPACT_ATOMS: atom_id res chain seq x y z
N MET A 1 7.79 -16.38 -14.36
CA MET A 1 7.57 -14.99 -13.93
C MET A 1 8.27 -14.85 -12.60
N ASN A 2 9.21 -13.92 -12.43
CA ASN A 2 9.87 -13.74 -11.13
C ASN A 2 8.80 -13.39 -10.09
N ASP A 3 8.68 -14.20 -9.05
CA ASP A 3 7.74 -13.96 -7.96
C ASP A 3 8.11 -12.65 -7.25
N ILE A 4 7.28 -11.62 -7.45
CA ILE A 4 7.45 -10.30 -6.84
C ILE A 4 7.13 -10.39 -5.36
N THR A 5 8.11 -10.64 -4.49
CA THR A 5 7.91 -10.74 -3.03
C THR A 5 8.15 -9.41 -2.29
N PRO A 6 7.59 -9.22 -1.08
CA PRO A 6 7.95 -8.10 -0.22
C PRO A 6 9.47 -8.00 0.05
N ALA A 7 10.15 -9.14 0.21
CA ALA A 7 11.60 -9.18 0.36
C ALA A 7 12.35 -8.65 -0.88
N SER A 8 11.97 -9.11 -2.08
CA SER A 8 12.59 -8.62 -3.33
C SER A 8 12.39 -7.12 -3.55
N LEU A 9 11.24 -6.61 -3.11
CA LEU A 9 10.92 -5.20 -3.16
C LEU A 9 11.76 -4.38 -2.17
N HIS A 10 11.89 -4.86 -0.93
CA HIS A 10 12.74 -4.24 0.09
C HIS A 10 14.19 -4.17 -0.38
N ALA A 11 14.70 -5.27 -0.94
CA ALA A 11 16.06 -5.34 -1.48
C ALA A 11 16.30 -4.36 -2.64
N ARG A 12 15.29 -4.11 -3.48
CA ARG A 12 15.42 -3.20 -4.62
C ARG A 12 15.36 -1.72 -4.24
N PHE A 13 14.60 -1.37 -3.20
CA PHE A 13 14.42 0.01 -2.75
C PHE A 13 14.65 0.17 -1.23
N PRO A 14 15.83 -0.17 -0.71
CA PRO A 14 16.06 -0.24 0.74
C PRO A 14 15.84 1.10 1.43
N TYR A 15 16.21 2.20 0.78
CA TYR A 15 16.04 3.56 1.33
C TYR A 15 14.57 3.94 1.55
N MET A 16 13.62 3.34 0.81
CA MET A 16 12.20 3.61 0.98
C MET A 16 11.62 2.94 2.24
N PHE A 17 12.32 1.96 2.82
CA PHE A 17 11.86 1.13 3.92
C PHE A 17 12.89 1.02 5.06
N PRO A 18 13.23 2.15 5.71
CA PRO A 18 14.29 2.20 6.71
C PRO A 18 13.90 1.58 8.07
N LEU A 19 12.62 1.25 8.28
CA LEU A 19 12.15 0.71 9.55
C LEU A 19 12.48 -0.78 9.66
N GLU A 20 12.86 -1.21 10.87
CA GLU A 20 13.24 -2.60 11.18
C GLU A 20 12.42 -3.19 12.34
N GLY A 21 12.52 -4.51 12.50
CA GLY A 21 11.92 -5.28 13.60
C GLY A 21 10.43 -4.96 13.83
N GLU A 22 10.09 -4.68 15.09
CA GLU A 22 8.72 -4.36 15.51
C GLU A 22 8.19 -3.05 14.91
N ALA A 23 9.05 -2.06 14.67
CA ALA A 23 8.63 -0.80 14.02
C ALA A 23 8.20 -1.05 12.58
N ARG A 24 8.94 -1.90 11.84
CA ARG A 24 8.60 -2.35 10.49
C ARG A 24 7.27 -3.11 10.46
N ARG A 25 7.12 -4.13 11.30
CA ARG A 25 5.91 -4.98 11.37
C ARG A 25 4.66 -4.16 11.64
N ARG A 26 4.79 -3.14 12.49
CA ARG A 26 3.73 -2.16 12.66
C ARG A 26 3.59 -1.34 11.39
N ALA A 27 4.61 -0.65 10.91
CA ALA A 27 4.45 0.33 9.85
C ALA A 27 3.98 -0.22 8.50
N TYR A 28 4.43 -1.42 8.10
CA TYR A 28 4.25 -1.95 6.76
C TYR A 28 3.45 -3.25 6.76
N THR A 29 2.37 -3.25 5.99
CA THR A 29 1.55 -4.42 5.67
C THR A 29 1.43 -4.48 4.16
N PHE A 30 1.86 -5.59 3.57
CA PHE A 30 1.75 -5.82 2.13
C PHE A 30 0.70 -6.88 1.87
N PHE A 31 -0.15 -6.61 0.88
CA PHE A 31 -1.17 -7.52 0.44
C PHE A 31 -0.81 -8.04 -0.94
N ARG A 32 -0.88 -9.37 -1.14
CA ARG A 32 -0.49 -10.04 -2.38
C ARG A 32 -1.14 -9.41 -3.61
N GLY A 33 -2.44 -9.17 -3.57
CA GLY A 33 -3.19 -8.57 -4.68
C GLY A 33 -2.82 -7.11 -4.96
N TRP A 34 -2.20 -6.42 -4.01
CA TRP A 34 -1.77 -5.04 -4.16
C TRP A 34 -0.31 -4.91 -4.60
N LEU A 35 0.52 -5.95 -4.41
CA LEU A 35 1.96 -5.90 -4.67
C LEU A 35 2.34 -5.40 -6.07
N PRO A 36 1.71 -5.88 -7.18
CA PRO A 36 2.09 -5.42 -8.52
C PRO A 36 1.95 -3.90 -8.71
N ALA A 37 0.84 -3.32 -8.24
CA ALA A 37 0.63 -1.88 -8.34
C ALA A 37 1.56 -1.10 -7.41
N LEU A 38 1.86 -1.65 -6.23
CA LEU A 38 2.79 -1.04 -5.30
C LEU A 38 4.24 -1.03 -5.83
N VAL A 39 4.66 -2.06 -6.58
CA VAL A 39 5.98 -2.08 -7.24
C VAL A 39 6.07 -0.96 -8.26
N GLN A 40 5.08 -0.87 -9.16
CA GLN A 40 5.05 0.17 -10.18
C GLN A 40 5.12 1.57 -9.56
N ALA A 41 4.31 1.83 -8.53
CA ALA A 41 4.32 3.13 -7.87
C ALA A 41 5.68 3.49 -7.26
N ARG A 42 6.45 2.49 -6.80
CA ARG A 42 7.80 2.73 -6.25
C ARG A 42 8.82 2.98 -7.35
N GLU A 43 8.73 2.27 -8.47
CA GLU A 43 9.55 2.58 -9.65
C GLU A 43 9.28 3.99 -10.14
N ASP A 44 8.01 4.39 -10.20
CA ASP A 44 7.61 5.73 -10.61
C ASP A 44 8.15 6.78 -9.62
N ILE A 45 8.02 6.55 -8.30
CA ILE A 45 8.56 7.44 -7.27
C ILE A 45 10.09 7.52 -7.33
N ASP A 46 10.78 6.38 -7.49
CA ASP A 46 12.25 6.31 -7.59
C ASP A 46 12.75 7.14 -8.78
N ALA A 47 12.09 7.00 -9.94
CA ALA A 47 12.38 7.78 -11.13
C ALA A 47 12.16 9.30 -10.91
N ARG A 48 11.12 9.69 -10.17
CA ARG A 48 10.85 11.11 -9.84
C ARG A 48 11.86 11.70 -8.87
N LEU A 49 12.37 10.89 -7.95
CA LEU A 49 13.36 11.32 -6.97
C LEU A 49 14.77 11.43 -7.55
N GLY A 50 15.07 10.73 -8.64
CA GLY A 50 16.38 10.74 -9.28
C GLY A 50 17.48 10.24 -8.33
N ALA A 51 18.69 10.79 -8.46
CA ALA A 51 19.84 10.40 -7.62
C ALA A 51 19.77 10.96 -6.18
N ASP A 52 19.12 12.10 -5.97
CA ASP A 52 19.05 12.79 -4.67
C ASP A 52 18.29 11.96 -3.63
N LYS A 53 17.22 11.25 -4.04
CA LYS A 53 16.31 10.48 -3.15
C LYS A 53 15.60 11.32 -2.08
N ARG A 54 16.13 12.50 -1.72
CA ARG A 54 15.48 13.54 -0.89
C ARG A 54 15.03 13.05 0.48
N GLY A 55 15.73 12.03 1.01
CA GLY A 55 15.35 11.35 2.24
C GLY A 55 13.97 10.69 2.19
N PHE A 56 13.46 10.39 0.98
CA PHE A 56 12.14 9.78 0.84
C PHE A 56 12.09 8.42 1.53
N HIS A 57 11.10 8.22 2.37
CA HIS A 57 10.80 6.90 2.93
C HIS A 57 9.34 6.79 3.37
N TRP A 58 8.84 5.56 3.36
CA TRP A 58 7.52 5.23 3.88
C TRP A 58 7.54 5.23 5.40
N THR A 59 6.61 5.95 6.03
CA THR A 59 6.39 5.91 7.48
C THR A 59 5.20 5.03 7.85
N ARG A 60 4.29 4.78 6.89
CA ARG A 60 3.16 3.86 7.04
C ARG A 60 2.73 3.32 5.69
N MET A 61 2.52 2.02 5.61
CA MET A 61 1.81 1.37 4.51
C MET A 61 0.88 0.32 5.07
N ARG A 62 -0.42 0.61 5.15
CA ARG A 62 -1.39 -0.30 5.74
C ARG A 62 -2.72 -0.27 5.00
N GLU A 63 -3.59 -1.19 5.38
CA GLU A 63 -5.02 -1.07 5.15
C GLU A 63 -5.67 -0.37 6.36
N LYS A 64 -6.70 0.45 6.09
CA LYS A 64 -7.57 1.09 7.07
C LYS A 64 -9.01 1.15 6.52
N PHE A 65 -9.93 0.45 7.17
CA PHE A 65 -11.36 0.34 6.78
C PHE A 65 -11.59 -0.12 5.33
N GLY A 66 -10.94 -1.20 4.93
CA GLY A 66 -10.90 -1.79 3.60
C GLY A 66 -10.10 -1.02 2.56
N SER A 67 -9.54 0.14 2.90
CA SER A 67 -8.83 1.01 1.97
C SER A 67 -7.33 1.05 2.24
N PRO A 68 -6.48 1.21 1.21
CA PRO A 68 -5.07 1.52 1.41
C PRO A 68 -4.89 2.86 2.13
N SER A 69 -3.89 2.93 3.01
CA SER A 69 -3.48 4.16 3.67
C SER A 69 -1.95 4.23 3.70
N PHE A 70 -1.41 5.17 2.92
CA PHE A 70 0.02 5.36 2.75
C PHE A 70 0.48 6.70 3.30
N ALA A 71 1.58 6.68 4.04
CA ALA A 71 2.24 7.87 4.54
C ALA A 71 3.74 7.78 4.33
N TYR A 72 4.34 8.91 3.96
CA TYR A 72 5.77 9.02 3.68
C TYR A 72 6.32 10.34 4.20
N GLN A 73 7.64 10.43 4.27
CA GLN A 73 8.40 11.66 4.53
C GLN A 73 9.40 11.89 3.40
N MET A 74 9.70 13.15 3.11
CA MET A 74 10.79 13.59 2.22
C MET A 74 11.07 15.08 2.44
N VAL A 75 12.27 15.53 2.05
CA VAL A 75 12.61 16.96 1.97
C VAL A 75 11.70 17.64 0.95
N GLY A 76 11.21 18.85 1.23
CA GLY A 76 10.32 19.61 0.34
C GLY A 76 8.89 19.08 0.24
N LYS A 77 8.50 18.11 1.08
CA LYS A 77 7.11 17.66 1.17
C LYS A 77 6.21 18.84 1.56
N ALA A 78 5.26 19.17 0.70
CA ALA A 78 4.23 20.16 1.00
C ALA A 78 3.44 19.71 2.26
N ARG A 79 3.34 20.61 3.24
CA ARG A 79 2.35 20.48 4.31
C ARG A 79 1.03 20.85 3.66
N VAL A 80 0.08 19.93 3.59
CA VAL A 80 -1.31 20.07 3.13
C VAL A 80 -1.59 19.33 1.82
N ALA A 81 -2.32 18.23 1.96
CA ALA A 81 -3.29 17.78 0.97
C ALA A 81 -4.58 17.47 1.75
N ILE A 82 -5.61 18.30 1.60
CA ILE A 82 -6.95 17.99 2.13
C ILE A 82 -7.62 17.10 1.08
N ASN A 83 -7.56 15.79 1.28
CA ASN A 83 -8.35 14.86 0.48
C ASN A 83 -9.76 14.82 1.06
N ILE A 84 -10.72 15.48 0.41
CA ILE A 84 -12.14 15.32 0.72
C ILE A 84 -12.60 14.04 0.04
N HIS A 85 -12.59 12.95 0.80
CA HIS A 85 -13.13 11.66 0.34
C HIS A 85 -14.66 11.70 0.35
N ARG A 86 -15.30 11.76 -0.81
CA ARG A 86 -16.70 11.33 -0.97
C ARG A 86 -16.75 9.91 -1.54
N PRO A 87 -17.84 9.14 -1.31
CA PRO A 87 -17.88 7.71 -1.62
C PRO A 87 -17.63 7.37 -3.09
N THR A 88 -18.02 8.26 -4.01
CA THR A 88 -18.10 7.99 -5.46
C THR A 88 -17.20 8.88 -6.33
N GLU A 89 -16.73 10.03 -5.84
CA GLU A 89 -15.94 10.99 -6.64
C GLU A 89 -14.88 11.70 -5.79
N VAL A 90 -13.76 12.05 -6.46
CA VAL A 90 -12.72 12.92 -5.92
C VAL A 90 -12.88 14.30 -6.58
N HIS A 91 -13.45 15.26 -5.86
CA HIS A 91 -13.42 16.65 -6.31
C HIS A 91 -12.09 17.28 -5.91
N ARG A 92 -11.26 17.56 -6.92
CA ARG A 92 -10.05 18.35 -6.73
C ARG A 92 -10.44 19.82 -6.72
N HIS A 93 -10.30 20.46 -5.57
CA HIS A 93 -10.24 21.91 -5.55
C HIS A 93 -8.83 22.31 -5.96
N GLU A 94 -8.71 22.89 -7.15
CA GLU A 94 -7.48 23.56 -7.58
C GLU A 94 -7.30 24.80 -6.70
N CYS A 95 -6.59 24.64 -5.59
CA CYS A 95 -5.98 25.78 -4.93
C CYS A 95 -4.72 26.12 -5.72
N GLU A 96 -4.62 27.37 -6.19
CA GLU A 96 -3.36 27.87 -6.70
C GLU A 96 -2.28 27.65 -5.63
N PRO A 97 -1.18 26.97 -5.97
CA PRO A 97 -0.11 26.75 -5.02
C PRO A 97 0.40 28.13 -4.59
N ALA A 98 0.19 28.49 -3.32
CA ALA A 98 0.95 29.58 -2.71
C ALA A 98 2.44 29.35 -3.03
N GLN A 99 3.15 30.40 -3.45
CA GLN A 99 4.56 30.31 -3.89
C GLN A 99 5.39 29.38 -2.99
N GLY A 100 6.21 28.50 -3.60
CA GLY A 100 7.15 27.63 -2.86
C GLY A 100 6.79 26.14 -2.77
N HIS A 101 5.86 25.63 -3.58
CA HIS A 101 5.62 24.18 -3.65
C HIS A 101 6.61 23.45 -4.55
N ASP A 102 7.13 22.34 -4.03
CA ASP A 102 8.08 21.51 -4.74
C ASP A 102 7.40 20.61 -5.80
N PRO A 103 7.76 20.73 -7.09
CA PRO A 103 7.08 20.00 -8.17
C PRO A 103 7.29 18.48 -8.08
N VAL A 104 8.41 18.00 -7.55
CA VAL A 104 8.66 16.57 -7.36
C VAL A 104 7.80 16.06 -6.20
N ALA A 105 7.67 16.81 -5.11
CA ALA A 105 6.80 16.43 -4.00
C ALA A 105 5.33 16.37 -4.42
N LEU A 106 4.86 17.29 -5.27
CA LEU A 106 3.51 17.25 -5.85
C LEU A 106 3.30 16.03 -6.74
N ALA A 107 4.27 15.71 -7.60
CA ALA A 107 4.20 14.52 -8.46
C ALA A 107 4.17 13.22 -7.64
N ILE A 108 4.96 13.12 -6.58
CA ILE A 108 4.95 11.95 -5.67
C ILE A 108 3.61 11.84 -4.95
N ASN A 109 3.08 12.94 -4.41
CA ASN A 109 1.74 12.94 -3.80
C ASN A 109 0.68 12.41 -4.78
N GLU A 110 0.70 12.86 -6.03
CA GLU A 110 -0.23 12.38 -7.06
C GLU A 110 -0.09 10.87 -7.33
N ILE A 111 1.15 10.35 -7.38
CA ILE A 111 1.40 8.90 -7.53
C ILE A 111 0.79 8.14 -6.35
N VAL A 112 1.00 8.62 -5.11
CA VAL A 112 0.45 7.97 -3.90
C VAL A 112 -1.08 7.99 -3.93
N LEU A 113 -1.71 9.13 -4.26
CA LEU A 113 -3.17 9.24 -4.34
C LEU A 113 -3.76 8.29 -5.38
N ARG A 114 -3.17 8.25 -6.59
CA ARG A 114 -3.63 7.34 -7.65
C ARG A 114 -3.47 5.88 -7.26
N LEU A 115 -2.38 5.54 -6.56
CA LEU A 115 -2.16 4.21 -6.03
C LEU A 115 -3.24 3.84 -5.01
N GLU A 116 -3.55 4.73 -4.06
CA GLU A 116 -4.62 4.49 -3.08
C GLU A 116 -5.98 4.30 -3.77
N LEU A 117 -6.34 5.17 -4.71
CA LEU A 117 -7.58 5.03 -5.48
C LEU A 117 -7.64 3.72 -6.26
N ARG A 118 -6.54 3.35 -6.92
CA ARG A 118 -6.47 2.10 -7.69
C ARG A 118 -6.64 0.88 -6.80
N LEU A 119 -5.98 0.86 -5.64
CA LEU A 119 -5.99 -0.29 -4.74
C LEU A 119 -7.31 -0.42 -3.96
N ARG A 120 -8.06 0.68 -3.78
CA ARG A 120 -9.40 0.67 -3.16
C ARG A 120 -10.36 -0.29 -3.86
N CYS A 121 -10.24 -0.41 -5.18
CA CYS A 121 -11.11 -1.26 -6.02
C CYS A 121 -10.43 -2.59 -6.42
N ARG A 122 -9.46 -3.07 -5.64
CA ARG A 122 -8.68 -4.27 -5.95
C ARG A 122 -8.64 -5.20 -4.75
N CYS A 123 -8.90 -6.48 -5.01
CA CYS A 123 -8.88 -7.51 -3.98
C CYS A 123 -7.49 -7.59 -3.33
N ILE A 124 -7.43 -7.56 -2.00
CA ILE A 124 -6.17 -7.70 -1.24
C ILE A 124 -5.48 -9.05 -1.47
N VAL A 125 -6.23 -10.09 -1.85
CA VAL A 125 -5.69 -11.45 -2.05
C VAL A 125 -5.13 -11.62 -3.46
N CYS A 126 -5.93 -11.35 -4.50
CA CYS A 126 -5.59 -11.66 -5.89
C CYS A 126 -5.45 -10.45 -6.83
N GLY A 127 -5.86 -9.25 -6.43
CA GLY A 127 -5.80 -8.04 -7.27
C GLY A 127 -6.91 -7.92 -8.31
N ALA A 128 -7.87 -8.85 -8.35
CA ALA A 128 -9.07 -8.74 -9.18
C ALA A 128 -9.93 -7.52 -8.79
N PRO A 129 -10.79 -6.99 -9.67
CA PRO A 129 -11.76 -5.96 -9.32
C PRO A 129 -12.56 -6.33 -8.07
N ALA A 130 -12.69 -5.38 -7.17
CA ALA A 130 -13.27 -5.59 -5.85
C ALA A 130 -13.99 -4.33 -5.37
N GLU A 131 -14.83 -4.50 -4.37
CA GLU A 131 -15.40 -3.39 -3.60
C GLU A 131 -15.13 -3.64 -2.12
N ILE A 132 -15.12 -2.56 -1.36
CA ILE A 132 -14.95 -2.58 0.08
C ILE A 132 -16.25 -3.06 0.72
N ASN A 133 -16.15 -4.11 1.52
CA ASN A 133 -17.26 -4.62 2.31
C ASN A 133 -16.76 -5.14 3.66
N ASN A 134 -17.70 -5.56 4.50
CA ASN A 134 -17.46 -6.08 5.84
C ASN A 134 -18.13 -7.45 6.03
N ASP A 135 -18.25 -8.25 4.97
CA ASP A 135 -19.02 -9.52 4.92
C ASP A 135 -18.66 -10.46 6.10
N ARG A 136 -19.36 -10.27 7.22
CA ARG A 136 -19.16 -10.92 8.53
C ARG A 136 -17.76 -10.77 9.16
N GLY A 137 -16.94 -9.80 8.70
CA GLY A 137 -15.57 -9.59 9.18
C GLY A 137 -15.13 -8.11 9.16
N PRO A 138 -13.86 -7.83 9.47
CA PRO A 138 -13.27 -6.49 9.29
C PRO A 138 -13.39 -6.02 7.83
N TRP A 139 -13.53 -4.69 7.66
CA TRP A 139 -13.63 -4.07 6.35
C TRP A 139 -12.41 -4.41 5.47
N ALA A 140 -12.66 -4.94 4.28
CA ALA A 140 -11.63 -5.32 3.31
C ALA A 140 -12.11 -5.06 1.87
N SER A 141 -11.19 -4.76 0.95
CA SER A 141 -11.50 -4.75 -0.49
C SER A 141 -11.35 -6.17 -1.02
N LEU A 142 -12.47 -6.81 -1.36
CA LEU A 142 -12.56 -8.23 -1.75
C LEU A 142 -13.35 -8.41 -3.04
N CYS A 143 -12.90 -9.31 -3.92
CA CYS A 143 -13.64 -9.72 -5.12
C CYS A 143 -14.67 -10.81 -4.77
N PRO A 144 -15.71 -11.04 -5.60
CA PRO A 144 -16.76 -12.03 -5.31
C PRO A 144 -16.26 -13.43 -4.91
N GLU A 145 -15.17 -13.90 -5.53
CA GLU A 145 -14.55 -15.20 -5.20
C GLU A 145 -14.01 -15.24 -3.77
N HIS A 146 -13.39 -14.15 -3.32
CA HIS A 146 -12.82 -14.03 -1.97
C HIS A 146 -13.82 -13.44 -0.95
N ARG A 147 -15.06 -13.12 -1.36
CA ARG A 147 -16.15 -12.68 -0.48
C ARG A 147 -16.94 -13.83 0.11
N ALA A 148 -17.11 -14.91 -0.65
CA ALA A 148 -18.06 -15.97 -0.31
C ALA A 148 -17.62 -16.71 0.94
N ASP A 149 -18.36 -16.60 2.06
CA ASP A 149 -18.38 -17.49 3.23
C ASP A 149 -17.04 -17.81 3.96
N THR A 150 -15.91 -17.22 3.56
CA THR A 150 -14.57 -17.73 3.88
C THR A 150 -13.79 -16.94 4.94
N PHE A 151 -14.41 -16.01 5.66
CA PHE A 151 -13.68 -15.23 6.67
C PHE A 151 -13.13 -16.14 7.80
N ASP A 152 -13.93 -17.10 8.25
CA ASP A 152 -13.59 -18.06 9.30
C ASP A 152 -13.15 -19.43 8.77
N GLU A 153 -13.67 -19.89 7.62
CA GLU A 153 -13.46 -21.26 7.13
C GLU A 153 -12.31 -21.39 6.10
N GLY A 154 -11.81 -20.28 5.54
CA GLY A 154 -10.75 -20.27 4.54
C GLY A 154 -11.25 -20.62 3.12
N HIS A 155 -10.71 -19.95 2.10
CA HIS A 155 -11.04 -20.22 0.69
C HIS A 155 -10.48 -21.58 0.25
N LYS A 156 -11.15 -22.24 -0.71
CA LYS A 156 -10.98 -23.63 -1.20
C LYS A 156 -9.55 -24.21 -1.32
N ASP A 157 -8.51 -23.38 -1.32
CA ASP A 157 -7.10 -23.75 -1.48
C ASP A 157 -6.20 -23.36 -0.28
N TRP A 158 -6.76 -22.79 0.80
CA TRP A 158 -5.97 -22.27 1.94
C TRP A 158 -6.68 -22.43 3.29
N LYS A 159 -5.94 -22.94 4.30
CA LYS A 159 -6.41 -23.00 5.70
C LYS A 159 -6.00 -21.71 6.42
N GLY A 160 -6.97 -20.89 6.83
CA GLY A 160 -6.75 -19.69 7.64
C GLY A 160 -7.64 -18.52 7.22
N SER A 161 -7.62 -17.44 8.01
CA SER A 161 -8.39 -16.23 7.69
C SER A 161 -7.89 -15.55 6.42
N ILE A 162 -8.77 -14.80 5.76
CA ILE A 162 -8.45 -14.05 4.54
C ILE A 162 -7.25 -13.11 4.68
N TRP A 163 -7.02 -12.60 5.90
CA TRP A 163 -5.88 -11.75 6.23
C TRP A 163 -4.56 -12.50 6.16
N MET A 164 -4.53 -13.76 6.61
CA MET A 164 -3.35 -14.60 6.44
C MET A 164 -3.10 -14.87 4.96
N SER A 165 -4.12 -15.26 4.19
CA SER A 165 -3.98 -15.48 2.75
C SER A 165 -3.48 -14.23 1.99
N ALA A 166 -3.81 -13.04 2.48
CA ALA A 166 -3.42 -11.80 1.85
C ALA A 166 -2.02 -11.31 2.26
N SER A 167 -1.57 -11.59 3.50
CA SER A 167 -0.37 -10.99 4.11
C SER A 167 0.77 -11.97 4.43
N ASP A 168 0.50 -13.29 4.48
CA ASP A 168 1.47 -14.33 4.84
C ASP A 168 2.27 -14.79 3.62
N TRP A 169 3.01 -13.85 3.03
CA TRP A 169 3.87 -14.17 1.90
C TRP A 169 5.19 -13.40 1.93
N GLY A 170 6.28 -14.14 2.15
CA GLY A 170 7.64 -13.71 1.81
C GLY A 170 8.32 -12.75 2.79
N TRP A 171 7.92 -12.71 4.06
CA TRP A 171 8.74 -12.12 5.12
C TRP A 171 9.13 -13.20 6.15
N PRO A 172 10.42 -13.32 6.56
CA PRO A 172 10.86 -14.31 7.53
C PRO A 172 10.04 -14.23 8.83
N ASN A 173 9.46 -15.35 9.24
CA ASN A 173 8.76 -15.47 10.51
C ASN A 173 9.75 -15.33 11.68
N LYS A 174 9.24 -15.03 12.88
CA LYS A 174 9.99 -14.75 14.13
C LYS A 174 11.16 -15.70 14.46
N GLU A 175 11.23 -16.88 13.86
CA GLU A 175 12.27 -17.89 14.09
C GLU A 175 13.57 -17.64 13.33
N GLU A 176 13.54 -16.93 12.20
CA GLU A 176 14.74 -16.70 11.38
C GLU A 176 15.55 -15.46 11.81
N GLU A 177 14.94 -14.51 12.54
CA GLU A 177 15.61 -13.32 13.10
C GLU A 177 16.25 -13.59 14.50
N ARG A 178 16.19 -14.85 15.01
CA ARG A 178 16.75 -15.26 16.31
C ARG A 178 17.98 -16.18 16.22
N LYS A 179 18.56 -16.36 15.03
CA LYS A 179 19.88 -16.98 14.83
C LYS A 179 20.93 -15.90 14.62
#